data_AF-A0A2D5TKP7-F1
#
_entry.id   AF-A0A2D5TKP7-F1
#
_cell.length_a   1.000
_cell.length_b   1.000
_cell.length_c   1.000
_cell.angle_alpha   90.00
_cell.angle_beta   90.00
_cell.angle_gamma   90.00
#
_symmetry.space_group_name_H-M   'P 1'
#
loop_
_entity.id
_entity.type
_entity.pdbx_description
1 polymer ?
#
loop_
_entity_poly.entity_id
_entity_poly.type
_entity_poly.pdbx_seq_one_letter_code
_entity_poly.pdbx_strand_id
1 'polypeptide(L)'
;MAKLRKVLNKKQSEVDQIFRRARELYSFGNNKQLLTKFGLSESYASQHIGRGAKPWKLIESVVDDTNVSFDFLLKGVAVTSDSLLEDYELAIDKALAKASIYKLIGDDKKVAMKKLLTNSISEMNATSITKKKPEIVKPIKSA
;
A
#
# COMPACT_ATOMS: atom_id res chain seq x y z
N MET A 1 15.12 23.10 30.16
CA MET A 1 15.21 21.63 30.34
C MET A 1 15.16 20.95 28.98
N ALA A 2 16.25 20.35 28.53
CA ALA A 2 16.28 19.63 27.25
C ALA A 2 15.47 18.33 27.40
N LYS A 3 14.37 18.21 26.66
CA LYS A 3 13.55 17.00 26.59
C LYS A 3 14.43 15.88 26.02
N LEU A 4 14.89 14.95 26.86
CA LEU A 4 15.64 13.77 26.42
C LEU A 4 14.86 13.10 25.28
N ARG A 5 15.40 13.14 24.05
CA ARG A 5 14.83 12.41 22.93
C ARG A 5 14.90 10.93 23.28
N LYS A 6 13.74 10.33 23.56
CA LYS A 6 13.63 8.90 23.84
C LYS A 6 14.17 8.15 22.63
N VAL A 7 15.26 7.41 22.82
CA VAL A 7 15.80 6.53 21.78
C VAL A 7 14.81 5.38 21.59
N LEU A 8 14.24 5.28 20.40
CA LEU A 8 13.31 4.21 20.05
C LEU A 8 14.07 2.91 19.78
N ASN A 9 13.55 1.78 20.25
CA ASN A 9 14.07 0.49 19.81
C ASN A 9 13.64 0.20 18.37
N LYS A 10 14.19 -0.87 17.77
CA LYS A 10 13.92 -1.23 16.37
C LYS A 10 12.43 -1.31 16.04
N LYS A 11 11.63 -2.03 16.85
CA LYS A 11 10.19 -2.20 16.63
C LYS A 11 9.43 -0.88 16.76
N GLN A 12 9.81 -0.05 17.74
CA GLN A 12 9.18 1.26 17.95
C GLN A 12 9.51 2.22 16.80
N SER A 13 10.75 2.17 16.29
CA SER A 13 11.20 2.94 15.13
C SER A 13 10.47 2.50 13.86
N GLU A 14 10.30 1.20 13.62
CA GLU A 14 9.51 0.67 12.50
C GLU A 14 8.07 1.22 12.52
N VAL A 15 7.43 1.22 13.70
CA VAL A 15 6.08 1.78 13.85
C VAL A 15 6.05 3.29 13.63
N ASP A 16 7.03 4.03 14.15
CA ASP A 16 7.15 5.48 13.90
C ASP A 16 7.28 5.80 12.40
N GLN A 17 8.04 4.99 11.65
CA GLN A 17 8.14 5.13 10.19
C GLN A 17 6.81 4.87 9.48
N ILE A 18 5.95 3.98 9.99
CA ILE A 18 4.59 3.79 9.43
C ILE A 18 3.79 5.09 9.55
N PHE A 19 3.77 5.70 10.75
CA PHE A 19 3.08 6.98 10.97
C PHE A 19 3.69 8.10 10.12
N ARG A 20 5.01 8.13 9.97
CA ARG A 20 5.69 9.10 9.11
C ARG A 20 5.26 8.99 7.65
N ARG A 21 5.28 7.79 7.06
CA ARG A 21 4.84 7.58 5.68
C ARG A 21 3.37 7.93 5.49
N ALA A 22 2.52 7.54 6.44
CA ALA A 22 1.12 7.92 6.41
C ALA A 22 0.94 9.44 6.42
N ARG A 23 1.73 10.19 7.21
CA ARG A 23 1.71 11.66 7.18
C ARG A 23 2.17 12.25 5.87
N GLU A 24 3.24 11.71 5.30
CA GLU A 24 3.84 12.20 4.05
C GLU A 24 2.83 12.10 2.89
N LEU A 25 1.97 11.08 2.85
CA LEU A 25 0.91 10.95 1.85
C LEU A 25 -0.12 12.09 1.87
N TYR A 26 -0.32 12.72 3.02
CA TYR A 26 -1.26 13.85 3.18
C TYR A 26 -0.55 15.20 3.42
N SER A 27 0.77 15.24 3.29
CA SER A 27 1.58 16.43 3.61
C SER A 27 1.35 16.96 5.04
N PHE A 28 1.09 16.07 6.01
CA PHE A 28 0.87 16.46 7.40
C PHE A 28 2.18 16.63 8.19
N GLY A 29 2.30 17.75 8.90
CA GLY A 29 3.48 18.05 9.70
C GLY A 29 3.59 17.21 10.97
N ASN A 30 2.48 16.68 11.49
CA ASN A 30 2.47 15.95 12.76
C ASN A 30 1.40 14.84 12.82
N ASN A 31 1.55 13.93 13.79
CA ASN A 31 0.63 12.80 13.96
C ASN A 31 -0.78 13.24 14.38
N LYS A 32 -0.93 14.40 15.03
CA LYS A 32 -2.25 14.90 15.45
C LYS A 32 -3.15 15.16 14.26
N GLN A 33 -2.64 15.85 13.23
CA GLN A 33 -3.38 16.09 11.98
C GLN A 33 -3.82 14.79 11.30
N LEU A 34 -2.93 13.80 11.22
CA LEU A 34 -3.25 12.48 10.68
C LEU A 34 -4.37 11.80 11.46
N LEU A 35 -4.27 11.76 12.80
CA LEU A 35 -5.24 11.10 13.65
C LEU A 35 -6.61 11.79 13.60
N THR A 36 -6.63 13.13 13.55
CA THR A 36 -7.87 13.90 13.38
C THR A 36 -8.57 13.56 12.05
N LYS A 37 -7.83 13.45 10.93
CA LYS A 37 -8.41 13.06 9.64
C LYS A 37 -9.13 11.70 9.71
N PHE A 38 -8.57 10.75 10.45
CA PHE A 38 -9.12 9.40 10.58
C PHE A 38 -10.01 9.20 11.83
N GLY A 39 -10.37 10.27 12.55
CA GLY A 39 -11.20 10.18 13.75
C GLY A 39 -10.58 9.33 14.87
N LEU A 40 -9.25 9.28 14.95
CA LEU A 40 -8.50 8.51 15.95
C LEU A 40 -8.08 9.41 17.12
N SER A 41 -7.91 8.80 18.31
CA SER A 41 -7.49 9.54 19.50
C SER A 41 -6.07 10.09 19.38
N GLU A 42 -5.79 11.26 19.96
CA GLU A 42 -4.46 11.90 19.89
C GLU A 42 -3.34 11.03 20.49
N SER A 43 -3.69 10.15 21.44
CA SER A 43 -2.75 9.21 22.07
C SER A 43 -2.46 7.97 21.22
N TYR A 44 -3.20 7.73 20.13
CA TYR A 44 -3.12 6.51 19.35
C TYR A 44 -1.70 6.25 18.81
N ALA A 45 -1.05 7.30 18.28
CA ALA A 45 0.32 7.17 17.77
C ALA A 45 1.34 6.87 18.87
N SER A 46 1.30 7.61 19.99
CA SER A 46 2.26 7.41 21.08
C SER A 46 2.11 6.04 21.75
N GLN A 47 0.89 5.52 21.85
CA GLN A 47 0.63 4.18 22.36
C GLN A 47 1.20 3.07 21.46
N HIS A 48 0.95 3.15 20.16
CA HIS A 48 1.43 2.14 19.22
C HIS A 48 2.95 2.20 19.03
N ILE A 49 3.52 3.40 18.91
CA ILE A 49 4.97 3.59 18.89
C ILE A 49 5.58 3.07 20.18
N GLY A 50 5.03 3.42 21.35
CA GLY A 50 5.53 2.97 22.64
C GLY A 50 5.54 1.45 22.81
N ARG A 51 4.50 0.78 22.30
CA ARG A 51 4.37 -0.68 22.34
C ARG A 51 5.11 -1.41 21.21
N GLY A 52 5.54 -0.70 20.16
CA GLY A 52 6.03 -1.32 18.92
C GLY A 52 4.95 -2.17 18.23
N ALA A 53 3.67 -1.78 18.40
CA ALA A 53 2.53 -2.47 17.83
C ALA A 53 2.11 -1.79 16.52
N LYS A 54 1.86 -2.59 15.47
CA LYS A 54 1.48 -2.05 14.16
C LYS A 54 0.07 -1.45 14.23
N PRO A 55 -0.14 -0.22 13.73
CA PRO A 55 -1.43 0.47 13.79
C PRO A 55 -2.36 0.02 12.66
N TRP A 56 -2.76 -1.26 12.64
CA TRP A 56 -3.49 -1.87 11.51
C TRP A 56 -4.71 -1.09 11.03
N LYS A 57 -5.54 -0.60 11.95
CA LYS A 57 -6.70 0.24 11.62
C LYS A 57 -6.33 1.49 10.84
N LEU A 58 -5.24 2.17 11.22
CA LEU A 58 -4.76 3.35 10.50
C LEU A 58 -4.21 2.94 9.13
N ILE A 59 -3.46 1.84 9.05
CA ILE A 59 -2.88 1.36 7.78
C ILE A 59 -4.00 1.09 6.79
N GLU A 60 -5.02 0.32 7.19
CA GLU A 60 -6.18 -0.01 6.37
C GLU A 60 -6.89 1.27 5.88
N SER A 61 -7.20 2.21 6.79
CA SER A 61 -7.84 3.47 6.40
C SER A 61 -7.00 4.31 5.45
N VAL A 62 -5.67 4.30 5.56
CA VAL A 62 -4.79 5.04 4.66
C VAL A 62 -4.69 4.35 3.29
N VAL A 63 -4.61 3.02 3.26
CA VAL A 63 -4.63 2.23 2.01
C VAL A 63 -5.90 2.52 1.24
N ASP A 64 -7.05 2.47 1.92
CA ASP A 64 -8.36 2.71 1.30
C ASP A 64 -8.50 4.14 0.76
N ASP A 65 -7.96 5.13 1.47
CA ASP A 65 -8.08 6.56 1.08
C ASP A 65 -7.06 7.00 0.02
N THR A 66 -5.85 6.43 -0.01
CA THR A 66 -4.76 6.86 -0.93
C THR A 66 -4.46 5.88 -2.06
N ASN A 67 -5.03 4.67 -2.02
CA ASN A 67 -4.75 3.59 -2.97
C ASN A 67 -3.25 3.22 -3.06
N VAL A 68 -2.50 3.41 -1.96
CA VAL A 68 -1.12 2.92 -1.82
C VAL A 68 -1.13 1.47 -1.31
N SER A 69 -0.08 0.71 -1.60
CA SER A 69 0.00 -0.67 -1.13
C SER A 69 0.28 -0.76 0.38
N PHE A 70 -0.19 -1.85 1.01
CA PHE A 70 0.17 -2.19 2.38
C PHE A 70 1.69 -2.29 2.57
N ASP A 71 2.41 -2.83 1.58
CA ASP A 71 3.87 -2.96 1.65
C ASP A 71 4.59 -1.61 1.60
N PHE A 72 4.06 -0.62 0.89
CA PHE A 72 4.57 0.75 0.96
C PHE A 72 4.42 1.31 2.38
N LEU A 73 3.24 1.20 2.99
CA LEU A 73 2.99 1.70 4.34
C LEU A 73 3.71 0.92 5.43
N LEU A 74 3.99 -0.37 5.23
CA LEU A 74 4.67 -1.22 6.21
C LEU A 74 6.19 -1.16 6.09
N LYS A 75 6.73 -1.24 4.86
CA LYS A 75 8.17 -1.38 4.59
C LYS A 75 8.81 -0.23 3.80
N GLY A 76 8.01 0.61 3.13
CA GLY A 76 8.52 1.76 2.36
C GLY A 76 8.90 1.34 0.94
N VAL A 77 8.47 0.13 0.54
CA VAL A 77 8.68 -0.39 -0.81
C VAL A 77 7.60 0.21 -1.69
N ALA A 78 8.00 1.16 -2.54
CA ALA A 78 7.13 1.71 -3.57
C ALA A 78 6.98 0.66 -4.67
N VAL A 79 5.98 -0.20 -4.55
CA VAL A 79 5.60 -1.09 -5.66
C VAL A 79 4.72 -0.27 -6.59
N THR A 80 5.24 0.12 -7.74
CA THR A 80 4.47 0.76 -8.80
C THR A 80 3.54 -0.28 -9.44
N SER A 81 2.31 0.12 -9.78
CA SER A 81 1.29 -0.75 -10.38
C SER A 81 1.75 -1.48 -11.63
N ASP A 82 2.66 -0.85 -12.39
CA ASP A 82 3.13 -1.38 -13.67
C ASP A 82 4.19 -2.49 -13.45
N SER A 83 5.03 -2.34 -12.42
CA SER A 83 5.95 -3.40 -11.97
C SER A 83 5.20 -4.62 -11.44
N LEU A 84 4.04 -4.42 -10.80
CA LEU A 84 3.17 -5.52 -10.35
C LEU A 84 2.60 -6.31 -11.54
N LEU A 85 2.16 -5.61 -12.59
CA LEU A 85 1.61 -6.25 -13.79
C LEU A 85 2.66 -7.11 -14.50
N GLU A 86 3.86 -6.59 -14.70
CA GLU A 86 4.98 -7.34 -15.28
C GLU A 86 5.38 -8.55 -14.39
N ASP A 87 5.43 -8.37 -13.07
CA ASP A 87 5.72 -9.47 -12.14
C ASP A 87 4.64 -10.56 -12.15
N TYR A 88 3.37 -10.17 -12.27
CA TYR A 88 2.25 -11.10 -12.39
C TYR A 88 2.28 -11.85 -13.73
N GLU A 89 2.54 -11.16 -14.83
CA GLU A 89 2.69 -11.79 -16.14
C GLU A 89 3.86 -12.80 -16.14
N LEU A 90 4.99 -12.43 -15.53
CA LEU A 90 6.14 -13.32 -15.38
C LEU A 90 5.82 -14.54 -14.50
N ALA A 91 5.05 -14.35 -13.42
CA ALA A 91 4.62 -15.44 -12.55
C ALA A 91 3.66 -16.40 -13.28
N ILE A 92 2.73 -15.87 -14.07
CA ILE A 92 1.82 -16.66 -14.93
C ILE A 92 2.64 -17.47 -15.93
N ASP A 93 3.62 -16.87 -16.59
CA ASP A 93 4.46 -17.56 -17.57
C ASP A 93 5.24 -18.72 -16.96
N LYS A 94 5.83 -18.51 -15.77
CA LYS A 94 6.53 -19.58 -15.03
C LYS A 94 5.57 -20.71 -14.63
N ALA A 95 4.38 -20.38 -14.14
CA ALA A 95 3.38 -21.37 -13.73
C ALA A 95 2.88 -22.20 -14.92
N LEU A 96 2.57 -21.54 -16.04
CA LEU A 96 2.12 -22.21 -17.26
C LEU A 96 3.22 -23.06 -17.90
N ALA A 97 4.46 -22.59 -17.91
CA ALA A 97 5.60 -23.38 -18.37
C ALA A 97 5.78 -24.65 -17.53
N LYS A 98 5.69 -24.53 -16.20
CA LYS A 98 5.78 -25.66 -15.28
C LYS A 98 4.61 -26.63 -15.46
N ALA A 99 3.39 -26.13 -15.63
CA ALA A 99 2.21 -26.95 -15.90
C ALA A 99 2.31 -27.72 -17.24
N SER A 100 2.86 -27.11 -18.28
CA SER A 100 3.16 -27.78 -19.56
C SER A 100 4.21 -28.88 -19.40
N ILE A 101 5.30 -28.63 -18.66
CA ILE A 101 6.35 -29.64 -18.38
C ILE A 101 5.75 -30.86 -17.68
N TYR A 102 4.82 -30.65 -16.74
CA TYR A 102 4.12 -31.74 -16.05
C TYR A 102 2.93 -32.32 -16.83
N LYS A 103 2.69 -31.88 -18.08
CA LYS A 103 1.55 -32.30 -18.92
C LYS A 103 0.18 -32.10 -18.25
N LEU A 104 0.08 -31.12 -17.35
CA LEU A 104 -1.17 -30.76 -16.68
C LEU A 104 -2.08 -29.92 -17.58
N ILE A 105 -1.49 -29.28 -18.59
CA ILE A 105 -2.19 -28.49 -19.60
C ILE A 105 -1.66 -28.86 -20.99
N GLY A 106 -2.56 -28.93 -21.96
CA GLY A 106 -2.18 -29.02 -23.38
C GLY A 106 -1.67 -27.67 -23.89
N ASP A 107 -0.81 -27.71 -24.91
CA ASP A 107 -0.24 -26.50 -25.51
C ASP A 107 -1.32 -25.62 -26.16
N ASP A 108 -2.39 -26.23 -26.65
CA ASP A 108 -3.60 -25.59 -27.16
C ASP A 108 -4.33 -24.75 -26.09
N LYS A 109 -4.29 -25.21 -24.83
CA LYS A 109 -4.94 -24.53 -23.70
C LYS A 109 -4.05 -23.51 -23.00
N LYS A 110 -2.74 -23.58 -23.19
CA LYS A 110 -1.76 -22.67 -22.56
C LYS A 110 -1.99 -21.21 -22.95
N VAL A 111 -2.16 -20.94 -24.25
CA VAL A 111 -2.35 -19.58 -24.78
C VAL A 111 -3.68 -18.99 -24.30
N ALA A 112 -4.74 -19.79 -24.34
CA ALA A 112 -6.06 -19.38 -23.85
C ALA A 112 -6.01 -19.07 -22.34
N MET A 113 -5.37 -19.93 -21.55
CA MET A 113 -5.23 -19.74 -20.10
C MET A 113 -4.41 -18.48 -19.76
N LYS A 114 -3.31 -18.23 -20.47
CA LYS A 114 -2.52 -17.00 -20.30
C LYS A 114 -3.39 -15.77 -20.52
N LYS A 115 -4.11 -15.72 -21.64
CA LYS A 115 -4.98 -14.58 -21.98
C LYS A 115 -6.07 -14.35 -20.94
N LEU A 116 -6.66 -15.43 -20.43
CA LEU A 116 -7.74 -15.36 -19.42
C LEU A 116 -7.23 -14.82 -18.07
N LEU A 117 -6.04 -15.28 -17.64
CA LEU A 117 -5.42 -14.81 -16.41
C LEU A 117 -4.95 -13.35 -16.50
N THR A 118 -4.30 -12.97 -17.60
CA THR A 118 -3.86 -11.57 -17.82
C THR A 118 -5.04 -10.61 -17.90
N ASN A 119 -6.12 -11.00 -18.58
CA ASN A 119 -7.35 -10.19 -18.64
C ASN A 119 -8.01 -10.05 -17.26
N SER A 120 -8.08 -11.14 -16.47
CA SER A 120 -8.66 -11.09 -15.11
C SER A 120 -7.88 -10.13 -14.19
N ILE A 121 -6.54 -10.14 -14.27
CA ILE A 121 -5.69 -9.23 -13.50
C ILE A 121 -5.88 -7.78 -13.98
N SER A 122 -5.96 -7.56 -15.30
CA SER A 122 -6.21 -6.24 -15.88
C SER A 122 -7.57 -5.67 -15.45
N GLU A 123 -8.62 -6.50 -15.42
CA GLU A 123 -9.97 -6.12 -14.98
C GLU A 123 -10.02 -5.84 -13.47
N MET A 124 -9.34 -6.64 -12.64
CA MET A 124 -9.19 -6.39 -11.20
C MET A 124 -8.45 -5.05 -10.94
N ASN A 125 -7.43 -4.75 -11.72
CA ASN A 125 -6.73 -3.47 -11.64
C ASN A 125 -7.62 -2.30 -12.09
N ALA A 126 -8.36 -2.44 -13.19
CA ALA A 126 -9.26 -1.40 -13.70
C ALA A 126 -10.46 -1.10 -12.76
N THR A 127 -11.01 -2.13 -12.12
CA THR A 127 -12.10 -1.99 -11.13
C THR A 127 -11.61 -1.38 -9.81
N SER A 128 -10.34 -1.56 -9.46
CA SER A 128 -9.71 -0.86 -8.34
C SER A 128 -9.50 0.63 -8.63
N ILE A 129 -9.29 1.02 -9.91
CA ILE A 129 -9.11 2.41 -10.34
C ILE A 129 -10.46 3.16 -10.48
N THR A 130 -11.54 2.50 -10.86
CA THR A 130 -12.86 3.14 -11.12
C THR A 130 -13.61 3.62 -9.87
N LYS A 131 -13.13 3.32 -8.65
CA LYS A 131 -13.62 3.99 -7.42
C LYS A 131 -13.10 5.44 -7.26
N LYS A 132 -12.16 5.90 -8.10
CA LYS A 132 -11.78 7.32 -8.16
C LYS A 132 -12.83 8.14 -8.91
N LYS A 133 -13.69 8.85 -8.17
CA LYS A 133 -14.15 10.16 -8.65
C LYS A 133 -13.01 11.15 -8.34
N PRO A 134 -12.39 11.79 -9.34
CA PRO A 134 -11.33 12.77 -9.08
C PRO A 134 -11.95 14.02 -8.45
N GLU A 135 -11.64 14.31 -7.19
CA GLU A 135 -11.85 15.65 -6.64
C GLU A 135 -10.79 16.59 -7.22
N ILE A 136 -11.27 17.55 -8.00
CA ILE A 136 -10.48 18.63 -8.59
C ILE A 136 -9.94 19.49 -7.43
N VAL A 137 -8.66 19.37 -7.13
CA VAL A 137 -7.96 20.32 -6.26
C VAL A 137 -7.95 21.67 -6.97
N LYS A 138 -8.80 22.60 -6.53
CA LYS A 138 -8.78 23.99 -7.02
C LYS A 138 -7.46 24.64 -6.61
N PRO A 139 -6.82 25.43 -7.50
CA PRO A 139 -5.57 26.08 -7.17
C PRO A 139 -5.79 27.11 -6.05
N ILE A 140 -4.97 27.00 -5.01
CA ILE A 140 -4.91 27.96 -3.92
C ILE A 140 -4.43 29.28 -4.52
N LYS A 141 -5.30 30.29 -4.55
CA LYS A 141 -4.87 31.68 -4.80
C LYS A 141 -4.07 32.13 -3.58
N SER A 142 -2.78 32.39 -3.79
CA SER A 142 -1.95 33.17 -2.88
C SER A 142 -2.47 34.62 -2.86
N ALA A 143 -2.90 35.07 -1.70
CA ALA A 143 -3.13 36.47 -1.34
C ALA A 143 -2.27 36.80 -0.12
#